data_AF-A0A545TT05-F1
#
_entry.id   AF-A0A545TT05-F1
#
_cell.length_a   1.000
_cell.length_b   1.000
_cell.length_c   1.000
_cell.angle_alpha   90.00
_cell.angle_beta   90.00
_cell.angle_gamma   90.00
#
_symmetry.space_group_name_H-M   'P 1'
#
loop_
_entity.id
_entity.type
_entity.pdbx_description
1 polymer ?
#
loop_
_entity_poly.entity_id
_entity_poly.type
_entity_poly.pdbx_seq_one_letter_code
_entity_poly.pdbx_strand_id
1 'polypeptide(L)'
;MAAVLLRRPHRNRCVMSEWQPIETAPKDGTWVLGFQRRSAPQDTIQVWTFSYSENLWINAADSNDFDEQPSHWMPLPTPPGEEG
;
A
#
# COMPACT_ATOMS: atom_id res chain seq x y z
N MET A 1 -42.86 5.46 30.32
CA MET A 1 -42.16 6.25 29.28
C MET A 1 -40.74 6.47 29.78
N ALA A 2 -39.73 5.65 29.43
CA ALA A 2 -38.93 5.61 28.18
C ALA A 2 -38.26 6.97 27.89
N ALA A 3 -36.95 7.12 27.68
CA ALA A 3 -35.87 6.17 27.40
C ALA A 3 -34.51 6.71 27.89
N VAL A 4 -33.65 5.80 28.38
CA VAL A 4 -32.23 6.03 28.63
C VAL A 4 -31.50 6.09 27.29
N LEU A 5 -30.97 7.26 26.94
CA LEU A 5 -30.11 7.40 25.76
C LEU A 5 -28.72 6.88 26.11
N LEU A 6 -28.52 5.58 25.93
CA LEU A 6 -27.19 4.96 25.94
C LEU A 6 -26.35 5.59 24.83
N ARG A 7 -25.40 6.44 25.21
CA ARG A 7 -24.33 6.88 24.31
C ARG A 7 -23.55 5.64 23.90
N ARG A 8 -23.64 5.27 22.62
CA ARG A 8 -22.82 4.20 22.04
C ARG A 8 -21.36 4.67 22.04
N PRO A 9 -20.42 3.96 22.68
CA PRO A 9 -19.01 4.29 22.51
C PRO A 9 -18.66 4.06 21.04
N HIS A 10 -18.09 5.08 20.41
CA HIS A 10 -17.44 4.88 19.13
C HIS A 10 -16.26 3.95 19.43
N ARG A 11 -16.32 2.71 18.96
CA ARG A 11 -15.15 1.84 19.01
C ARG A 11 -14.11 2.53 18.12
N ASN A 12 -13.12 3.17 18.75
CA ASN A 12 -11.91 3.61 18.10
C ASN A 12 -11.19 2.37 17.60
N ARG A 13 -11.62 1.82 16.46
CA ARG A 13 -10.80 0.93 15.66
C ARG A 13 -9.80 1.87 15.03
N CYS A 14 -8.68 2.11 15.73
CA CYS A 14 -7.48 2.63 15.11
C CYS A 14 -7.14 1.60 14.03
N VAL A 15 -7.60 1.87 12.81
CA VAL A 15 -7.31 1.03 11.65
C VAL A 15 -5.81 1.13 11.49
N MET A 16 -5.07 0.10 11.91
CA MET A 16 -3.66 0.00 11.52
C MET A 16 -3.66 0.10 10.01
N SER A 17 -3.03 1.13 9.46
CA SER A 17 -2.86 1.24 8.02
C SER A 17 -2.33 -0.09 7.51
N GLU A 18 -2.98 -0.70 6.52
CA GLU A 18 -2.60 -2.01 5.96
C GLU A 18 -1.21 -2.00 5.31
N TRP A 19 -0.65 -0.80 5.13
CA TRP A 19 0.70 -0.54 4.69
C TRP A 19 1.75 -1.16 5.61
N GLN A 20 2.66 -1.92 5.02
CA GLN A 20 3.78 -2.57 5.68
C GLN A 20 5.12 -2.05 5.12
N PRO A 21 6.23 -2.17 5.87
CA PRO A 21 7.56 -1.85 5.35
C PRO A 21 7.88 -2.66 4.09
N ILE A 22 8.53 -2.04 3.10
CA ILE A 22 8.81 -2.68 1.81
C ILE A 22 9.65 -3.97 1.94
N GLU A 23 10.44 -4.10 3.00
CA GLU A 23 11.28 -5.28 3.24
C GLU A 23 10.45 -6.55 3.51
N THR A 24 9.19 -6.42 3.91
CA THR A 24 8.28 -7.55 4.14
C THR A 24 7.46 -7.91 2.89
N ALA A 25 7.59 -7.16 1.81
CA ALA A 25 6.84 -7.39 0.60
C ALA A 25 7.23 -8.71 -0.10
N PRO A 26 6.27 -9.37 -0.77
CA PRO A 26 6.55 -10.57 -1.54
C PRO A 26 7.55 -10.25 -2.66
N LYS A 27 8.64 -11.03 -2.72
CA LYS A 27 9.66 -10.93 -3.77
C LYS A 27 9.48 -11.98 -4.86
N ASP A 28 8.40 -12.75 -4.84
CA ASP A 28 8.12 -13.84 -5.77
C ASP A 28 7.59 -13.38 -7.15
N GLY A 29 7.67 -12.08 -7.44
CA GLY A 29 7.12 -11.46 -8.65
C GLY A 29 5.69 -10.96 -8.48
N THR A 30 5.05 -11.14 -7.32
CA THR A 30 3.73 -10.58 -7.01
C THR A 30 3.74 -9.05 -7.13
N TRP A 31 2.72 -8.52 -7.81
CA TRP A 31 2.52 -7.08 -7.92
C TRP A 31 1.85 -6.51 -6.67
N VAL A 32 2.38 -5.41 -6.16
CA VAL A 32 1.92 -4.73 -4.94
C VAL A 32 1.69 -3.24 -5.18
N LEU A 33 0.87 -2.59 -4.36
CA LEU A 33 0.88 -1.14 -4.28
C LEU A 33 2.07 -0.71 -3.45
N GLY A 34 2.89 0.19 -3.98
CA GLY A 34 4.07 0.73 -3.31
C GLY A 34 3.97 2.24 -3.15
N PHE A 35 4.27 2.73 -1.95
CA PHE A 35 4.38 4.15 -1.64
C PHE A 35 5.83 4.61 -1.82
N GLN A 36 6.04 5.50 -2.77
CA GLN A 36 7.34 6.08 -3.10
C GLN A 36 7.38 7.54 -2.62
N ARG A 37 8.36 7.83 -1.76
CA ARG A 37 8.66 9.21 -1.37
C ARG A 37 9.53 9.83 -2.45
N ARG A 38 9.15 11.00 -2.98
CA ARG A 38 9.94 11.70 -4.00
C ARG A 38 10.49 13.01 -3.47
N SER A 39 11.63 13.43 -4.01
CA SER A 39 12.27 14.68 -3.61
C SER A 39 11.51 15.93 -4.10
N ALA A 40 10.77 15.84 -5.22
CA ALA A 40 9.79 16.81 -5.70
C ALA A 40 9.01 16.24 -6.92
N PRO A 41 7.75 16.61 -7.19
CA PRO A 41 6.91 17.52 -6.42
C PRO A 41 5.95 16.82 -5.44
N GLN A 42 5.72 15.50 -5.53
CA GLN A 42 4.77 14.79 -4.67
C GLN A 42 5.16 13.32 -4.48
N ASP A 43 4.84 12.79 -3.29
CA ASP A 43 4.85 11.35 -3.03
C ASP A 43 3.86 10.65 -3.97
N THR A 44 4.17 9.42 -4.37
CA THR A 44 3.37 8.65 -5.31
C THR A 44 2.99 7.29 -4.72
N ILE A 45 1.84 6.77 -5.17
CA ILE A 45 1.47 5.37 -5.01
C ILE A 45 1.43 4.78 -6.41
N GLN A 46 2.19 3.72 -6.64
CA GLN A 46 2.28 3.03 -7.92
C GLN A 46 2.23 1.52 -7.72
N VAL A 47 2.10 0.76 -8.80
CA VAL A 47 2.18 -0.70 -8.75
C VAL A 47 3.63 -1.12 -9.00
N TRP A 48 4.18 -1.94 -8.10
CA TRP A 48 5.57 -2.40 -8.10
C TRP A 48 5.66 -3.92 -8.09
N THR A 49 6.78 -4.47 -8.57
CA THR A 49 7.20 -5.87 -8.42
C THR A 49 8.71 -5.94 -8.17
N PHE A 50 9.19 -7.02 -7.55
CA PHE A 50 10.62 -7.19 -7.29
C PHE A 50 11.29 -7.90 -8.46
N SER A 51 12.31 -7.27 -9.06
CA SER A 51 13.16 -7.89 -10.08
C SER A 51 14.38 -8.54 -9.44
N TYR A 52 14.51 -9.86 -9.59
CA TYR A 52 15.72 -10.57 -9.15
C TYR A 52 16.93 -10.31 -10.06
N SER A 53 16.73 -9.98 -11.35
CA SER A 53 17.86 -9.70 -12.25
C SER A 53 18.52 -8.37 -11.90
N GLU A 54 17.70 -7.36 -11.58
CA GLU A 54 18.17 -6.02 -11.19
C GLU A 54 18.42 -5.91 -9.68
N ASN A 55 17.91 -6.86 -8.89
CA ASN A 55 17.89 -6.81 -7.42
C ASN A 55 17.26 -5.51 -6.87
N LEU A 56 16.20 -5.04 -7.54
CA LEU A 56 15.53 -3.77 -7.27
C LEU A 56 14.01 -3.92 -7.42
N TRP A 57 13.27 -3.03 -6.75
CA TRP A 57 11.85 -2.82 -7.06
C TRP A 57 11.69 -2.09 -8.38
N ILE A 58 10.86 -2.63 -9.26
CA ILE A 58 10.52 -2.03 -10.56
C ILE A 58 9.01 -1.76 -10.63
N ASN A 59 8.62 -0.74 -11.40
CA ASN A 59 7.22 -0.39 -11.62
C ASN A 59 6.88 -0.43 -13.12
N ALA A 60 5.59 -0.45 -13.44
CA ALA A 60 5.12 -0.50 -14.83
C ALA A 60 5.41 0.79 -15.64
N ALA A 61 5.81 1.87 -14.98
CA ALA A 61 6.18 3.12 -15.65
C ALA A 61 7.61 3.10 -16.19
N ASP A 62 8.34 1.98 -15.99
CA ASP A 62 9.71 1.77 -16.46
C ASP A 62 10.60 2.96 -16.11
N SER A 63 10.36 3.54 -14.92
CA SER A 63 11.11 4.69 -14.48
C SER A 63 12.52 4.22 -14.17
N ASN A 64 13.49 4.63 -14.99
CA ASN A 64 14.94 4.58 -14.74
C ASN A 64 15.39 5.30 -13.44
N ASP A 65 14.43 5.65 -12.59
CA ASP A 65 14.55 6.37 -11.33
C ASP A 65 14.64 5.35 -10.19
N PHE A 66 15.73 4.57 -10.22
CA PHE A 66 16.02 3.51 -9.23
C PHE A 66 16.40 4.07 -7.86
N ASP A 67 16.69 5.37 -7.79
CA ASP A 67 17.10 6.04 -6.56
C ASP A 67 15.93 6.21 -5.57
N GLU A 68 14.70 6.26 -6.07
CA GLU A 68 13.49 6.43 -5.26
C GLU A 68 12.70 5.11 -5.20
N GLN A 69 13.16 4.13 -4.39
CA GLN A 69 12.42 2.87 -4.17
C GLN A 69 11.17 3.07 -3.29
N PRO A 70 10.13 2.22 -3.44
CA PRO A 70 8.98 2.25 -2.56
C PRO A 70 9.44 1.95 -1.13
N SER A 71 8.92 2.69 -0.15
CA SER A 71 9.26 2.52 1.26
C SER A 71 8.25 1.63 2.00
N HIS A 72 7.02 1.58 1.51
CA HIS A 72 5.94 0.81 2.09
C HIS A 72 5.11 0.13 1.00
N TRP A 73 4.45 -0.97 1.33
CA TRP A 73 3.58 -1.70 0.42
C TRP A 73 2.26 -2.13 1.05
N MET A 74 1.27 -2.42 0.21
CA MET A 74 0.11 -3.23 0.57
C MET A 74 -0.31 -4.10 -0.63
N PRO A 75 -1.07 -5.19 -0.40
CA PRO A 75 -1.66 -5.97 -1.49
C PRO A 75 -2.51 -5.08 -2.42
N LEU A 76 -2.65 -5.48 -3.68
CA LEU A 76 -3.62 -4.83 -4.56
C LEU A 76 -5.03 -5.03 -4.00
N PRO A 77 -5.88 -3.99 -3.96
CA PRO A 77 -7.27 -4.15 -3.58
C PRO A 77 -7.97 -5.05 -4.60
N THR A 78 -8.95 -5.83 -4.12
CA THR A 78 -9.84 -6.56 -5.02
C THR A 78 -10.54 -5.57 -5.96
N PRO A 79 -10.61 -5.85 -7.27
CA PRO A 79 -11.35 -5.01 -8.21
C PRO A 79 -12.81 -4.81 -7.76
N PRO A 80 -13.37 -3.59 -7.95
CA PRO A 80 -14.78 -3.35 -7.63
C PRO A 80 -15.71 -4.30 -8.41
N GLY A 81 -16.65 -4.95 -7.72
CA GLY A 81 -17.63 -5.85 -8.33
C GLY A 81 -17.24 -7.33 -8.37
N GLU A 82 -16.04 -7.68 -7.92
CA GLU A 82 -15.64 -9.08 -7.65
C GLU A 82 -15.79 -9.47 -6.16
N GLU A 83 -16.32 -8.54 -5.36
CA GLU A 83 -16.79 -8.79 -3.99
C GLU A 83 -18.16 -9.47 -4.05
N GLY A 84 -18.17 -10.78 -4.32
CA GLY A 84 -19.35 -11.63 -4.19
C GLY A 84 -19.71 -11.93 -2.75
#